data_AF-A0A6V7M2I3-F1
#
_entry.id   AF-A0A6V7M2I3-F1
#
_cell.length_a   1.000
_cell.length_b   1.000
_cell.length_c   1.000
_cell.angle_alpha   90.00
_cell.angle_beta   90.00
_cell.angle_gamma   90.00
#
_symmetry.space_group_name_H-M   'P 1'
#
loop_
_entity.id
_entity.type
_entity.pdbx_description
1 polymer ?
#
loop_
_entity_poly.entity_id
_entity_poly.type
_entity_poly.pdbx_seq_one_letter_code
_entity_poly.pdbx_strand_id
1 'polypeptide(L)'
;LCSIYPKALITADSGELTHELTDKWTLASGDYVDEMYAVFVKSVNNVMGLKVYAKESWIEFAPHNNEYTLKINGHEVNPSSVTNGTLVPDSPTERWVFKMTSYGASTYIELRDRPVTIIYSSTNVALLLENELQGKIAGLCGHLDGTHKTTVPKEYYLIHV
;
A
#
# COMPACT_ATOMS: atom_id res chain seq x y z
N LEU A 1 -0.45 -9.52 -9.42
CA LEU A 1 0.53 -9.13 -8.37
C LEU A 1 1.27 -7.92 -8.88
N CYS A 2 1.41 -6.89 -8.05
CA CYS A 2 2.26 -5.73 -8.29
C CYS A 2 3.28 -5.64 -7.14
N SER A 3 4.53 -5.29 -7.40
CA SER A 3 5.56 -5.14 -6.36
C SER A 3 6.40 -3.89 -6.62
N ILE A 4 6.57 -3.07 -5.59
CA ILE A 4 7.25 -1.78 -5.66
C ILE A 4 8.44 -1.81 -4.72
N TYR A 5 9.61 -1.50 -5.25
CA TYR A 5 10.88 -1.38 -4.55
C TYR A 5 11.39 0.06 -4.70
N PRO A 6 12.40 0.48 -3.91
CA PRO A 6 12.99 1.81 -4.06
C PRO A 6 13.49 2.14 -5.47
N LYS A 7 13.92 1.13 -6.25
CA LYS A 7 14.55 1.31 -7.58
C LYS A 7 14.01 0.38 -8.68
N ALA A 8 12.91 -0.32 -8.39
CA ALA A 8 12.31 -1.26 -9.34
C ALA A 8 10.80 -1.33 -9.13
N LEU A 9 10.09 -1.61 -10.21
CA LEU A 9 8.64 -1.75 -10.25
C LEU A 9 8.27 -3.01 -11.03
N ILE A 10 7.45 -3.85 -10.43
CA ILE A 10 6.74 -4.94 -11.08
C ILE A 10 5.27 -4.53 -11.16
N THR A 11 4.76 -4.24 -12.35
CA THR A 11 3.37 -3.81 -12.56
C THR A 11 2.40 -4.99 -12.40
N ALA A 12 1.11 -4.70 -12.22
CA ALA A 12 0.07 -5.74 -12.17
C ALA A 12 -0.05 -6.52 -13.50
N ASP A 13 0.43 -5.94 -14.59
CA ASP A 13 0.49 -6.53 -15.93
C ASP A 13 1.72 -7.41 -16.16
N SER A 14 2.49 -7.68 -15.09
CA SER A 14 3.74 -8.46 -15.11
C SER A 14 4.89 -7.78 -15.88
N GLY A 15 4.89 -6.44 -15.93
CA GLY A 15 6.02 -5.67 -16.47
C GLY A 15 7.09 -5.43 -15.40
N GLU A 16 8.34 -5.75 -15.70
CA GLU A 16 9.50 -5.47 -14.83
C GLU A 16 10.23 -4.22 -15.34
N LEU A 17 10.23 -3.17 -14.54
CA LEU A 17 10.66 -1.83 -14.95
C LEU A 17 11.64 -1.23 -13.95
N THR A 18 12.67 -0.54 -14.46
CA THR A 18 13.50 0.35 -13.64
C THR A 18 12.71 1.62 -13.35
N HIS A 19 12.47 1.88 -12.07
CA HIS A 19 11.73 3.06 -11.62
C HIS A 19 12.22 3.44 -10.21
N GLU A 20 12.66 4.69 -10.03
CA GLU A 20 13.18 5.18 -8.76
C GLU A 20 12.09 5.93 -7.99
N LEU A 21 11.74 5.41 -6.81
CA LEU A 21 10.72 5.99 -5.96
C LEU A 21 11.30 7.17 -5.15
N THR A 22 10.56 8.27 -5.09
CA THR A 22 10.97 9.48 -4.36
C THR A 22 10.43 9.51 -2.92
N ASP A 23 10.76 10.57 -2.19
CA ASP A 23 10.23 10.84 -0.84
C ASP A 23 8.78 11.38 -0.85
N LYS A 24 8.20 11.60 -2.03
CA LYS A 24 6.79 11.98 -2.20
C LYS A 24 5.90 10.76 -2.14
N TRP A 25 4.75 10.91 -1.50
CA TRP A 25 3.70 9.89 -1.50
C TRP A 25 3.11 9.73 -2.91
N THR A 26 3.47 8.64 -3.58
CA THR A 26 3.01 8.29 -4.94
C THR A 26 1.95 7.19 -4.86
N LEU A 27 0.88 7.32 -5.64
CA LEU A 27 -0.19 6.32 -5.71
C LEU A 27 0.34 5.01 -6.33
N ALA A 28 0.40 3.96 -5.52
CA ALA A 28 0.70 2.61 -5.97
C ALA A 28 -0.50 2.00 -6.70
N SER A 29 -1.67 2.04 -6.05
CA SER A 29 -2.93 1.57 -6.62
C SER A 29 -4.08 2.25 -5.91
N GLY A 30 -5.03 2.79 -6.66
CA GLY A 30 -6.32 3.25 -6.14
C GLY A 30 -7.42 2.82 -7.07
N ASP A 31 -8.53 2.35 -6.49
CA ASP A 31 -9.77 2.10 -7.22
C ASP A 31 -10.45 3.44 -7.49
N TYR A 32 -10.43 3.87 -8.75
CA TYR A 32 -10.97 5.17 -9.16
C TYR A 32 -12.45 5.09 -9.57
N VAL A 33 -13.04 3.89 -9.60
CA VAL A 33 -14.43 3.67 -10.01
C VAL A 33 -15.33 3.63 -8.80
N ASP A 34 -15.02 2.77 -7.84
CA ASP A 34 -15.85 2.56 -6.65
C ASP A 34 -15.25 3.25 -5.39
N GLU A 35 -14.09 3.90 -5.54
CA GLU A 35 -13.37 4.67 -4.50
C GLU A 35 -13.18 3.85 -3.21
N MET A 36 -12.97 2.54 -3.35
CA MET A 36 -12.98 1.64 -2.21
C MET A 36 -11.72 1.72 -1.35
N TYR A 37 -10.58 2.02 -1.97
CA TYR A 37 -9.27 2.11 -1.34
C TYR A 37 -8.29 2.96 -2.15
N ALA A 38 -7.24 3.43 -1.49
CA ALA A 38 -6.06 3.98 -2.14
C ALA A 38 -4.79 3.60 -1.37
N VAL A 39 -3.77 3.11 -2.08
CA VAL A 39 -2.46 2.76 -1.55
C VAL A 39 -1.43 3.74 -2.09
N PHE A 40 -0.74 4.42 -1.21
CA PHE A 40 0.38 5.30 -1.51
C PHE A 40 1.68 4.72 -0.95
N VAL A 41 2.76 4.96 -1.67
CA VAL A 41 4.11 4.53 -1.31
C VAL A 41 5.08 5.67 -1.46
N LYS A 42 6.17 5.63 -0.71
CA LYS A 42 7.34 6.50 -0.89
C LYS A 42 8.61 5.75 -0.49
N SER A 43 9.77 6.29 -0.81
CA SER A 43 11.05 5.78 -0.35
C SER A 43 11.87 6.91 0.26
N VAL A 44 12.40 6.69 1.46
CA VAL A 44 13.34 7.63 2.12
C VAL A 44 14.56 6.82 2.53
N ASN A 45 15.74 7.15 1.99
CA ASN A 45 16.99 6.42 2.23
C ASN A 45 16.88 4.90 1.95
N ASN A 46 16.17 4.52 0.88
CA ASN A 46 15.84 3.13 0.51
C ASN A 46 14.91 2.39 1.50
N VAL A 47 14.29 3.09 2.45
CA VAL A 47 13.25 2.54 3.31
C VAL A 47 11.89 2.88 2.72
N MET A 48 11.08 1.84 2.49
CA MET A 48 9.73 1.99 1.97
C MET A 48 8.80 2.55 3.05
N GLY A 49 8.03 3.56 2.66
CA GLY A 49 6.84 4.01 3.36
C GLY A 49 5.59 3.49 2.69
N LEU A 50 4.56 3.25 3.48
CA LEU A 50 3.24 2.82 3.02
C LEU A 50 2.16 3.68 3.67
N LYS A 51 1.17 4.11 2.90
CA LYS A 51 -0.05 4.70 3.42
C LYS A 51 -1.25 4.09 2.71
N VAL A 52 -2.19 3.52 3.47
CA VAL A 52 -3.38 2.86 2.92
C VAL A 52 -4.61 3.56 3.44
N TYR A 53 -5.47 3.95 2.52
CA TYR A 53 -6.79 4.51 2.78
C TYR A 53 -7.85 3.48 2.44
N ALA A 54 -8.85 3.38 3.29
CA ALA A 54 -10.07 2.63 3.05
C ALA A 54 -11.24 3.47 3.58
N LYS A 55 -11.86 4.26 2.69
CA LYS A 55 -12.78 5.34 3.05
C LYS A 55 -12.13 6.34 4.03
N GLU A 56 -12.73 6.54 5.19
CA GLU A 56 -12.30 7.51 6.21
C GLU A 56 -11.15 6.99 7.08
N SER A 57 -10.96 5.68 7.12
CA SER A 57 -9.91 5.05 7.92
C SER A 57 -8.63 4.92 7.11
N TRP A 58 -7.48 5.04 7.77
CA TRP A 58 -6.18 4.90 7.13
C TRP A 58 -5.11 4.36 8.08
N ILE A 59 -4.10 3.73 7.48
CA ILE A 59 -2.88 3.29 8.14
C ILE A 59 -1.67 3.89 7.45
N GLU A 60 -0.62 4.18 8.20
CA GLU A 60 0.63 4.73 7.68
C GLU A 60 1.82 4.08 8.36
N PHE A 61 2.72 3.54 7.54
CA PHE A 61 4.09 3.17 7.88
C PHE A 61 4.98 4.29 7.36
N ALA A 62 5.32 5.24 8.24
CA ALA A 62 6.15 6.38 7.88
C ALA A 62 7.63 6.07 8.14
N PRO A 63 8.51 6.08 7.12
CA PRO A 63 9.92 5.77 7.28
C PRO A 63 10.63 6.87 8.08
N HIS A 64 11.45 6.48 9.07
CA HIS A 64 12.24 7.37 9.91
C HIS A 64 13.56 6.70 10.32
N ASN A 65 14.71 7.27 9.91
CA ASN A 65 16.05 6.84 10.34
C ASN A 65 16.30 5.32 10.29
N ASN A 66 16.03 4.67 9.15
CA ASN A 66 16.14 3.22 8.92
C ASN A 66 15.05 2.35 9.57
N GLU A 67 14.10 2.94 10.28
CA GLU A 67 12.93 2.29 10.86
C GLU A 67 11.64 2.87 10.26
N TYR A 68 10.48 2.46 10.80
CA TYR A 68 9.20 3.06 10.50
C TYR A 68 8.40 3.34 11.77
N THR A 69 7.55 4.36 11.71
CA THR A 69 6.48 4.58 12.71
C THR A 69 5.16 4.09 12.12
N LEU A 70 4.36 3.40 12.93
CA LEU A 70 3.03 2.95 12.55
C LEU A 70 1.98 3.90 13.12
N LYS A 71 1.13 4.44 12.26
CA LYS A 71 -0.03 5.27 12.64
C LYS A 71 -1.31 4.66 12.09
N ILE A 72 -2.38 4.72 12.87
CA ILE A 72 -3.73 4.35 12.47
C ILE A 72 -4.63 5.53 12.78
N ASN A 73 -5.30 6.06 11.75
CA ASN A 73 -6.13 7.26 11.86
C ASN A 73 -5.41 8.42 12.56
N GLY A 74 -4.09 8.55 12.37
CA GLY A 74 -3.27 9.60 12.96
C GLY A 74 -2.68 9.27 14.33
N HIS A 75 -3.16 8.23 15.00
CA HIS A 75 -2.65 7.80 16.30
C HIS A 75 -1.49 6.83 16.13
N GLU A 76 -0.36 7.11 16.77
CA GLU A 76 0.77 6.18 16.80
C GLU A 76 0.40 4.91 17.56
N VAL A 77 0.69 3.76 16.95
CA VAL A 77 0.45 2.45 17.53
C VAL A 77 1.79 1.78 17.72
N ASN A 78 2.05 1.28 18.93
CA ASN A 78 3.23 0.47 19.17
C ASN A 78 3.05 -0.87 18.43
N PRO A 79 3.93 -1.24 17.48
CA PRO A 79 3.82 -2.53 16.81
C PRO A 79 3.82 -3.72 17.79
N SER A 80 4.44 -3.55 18.96
CA SER A 80 4.49 -4.54 20.04
C SER A 80 3.18 -4.68 20.83
N SER A 81 2.27 -3.69 20.78
CA SER A 81 0.97 -3.77 21.47
C SER A 81 -0.08 -4.57 20.68
N VAL A 82 0.29 -5.08 19.50
CA VAL A 82 -0.55 -5.92 18.66
C VAL A 82 -0.52 -7.36 19.19
N THR A 83 -1.60 -7.79 19.86
CA THR A 83 -1.73 -9.14 20.41
C THR A 83 -1.62 -10.21 19.29
N ASN A 84 -0.74 -11.20 19.49
CA ASN A 84 -0.49 -12.30 18.53
C ASN A 84 -0.12 -11.87 17.10
N GLY A 85 0.43 -10.66 16.93
CA GLY A 85 0.83 -10.15 15.64
C GLY A 85 -0.35 -9.81 14.71
N THR A 86 -1.61 -9.85 15.19
CA THR A 86 -2.78 -9.42 14.42
C THR A 86 -3.43 -8.18 15.02
N LEU A 87 -3.54 -7.09 14.26
CA LEU A 87 -4.21 -5.85 14.68
C LEU A 87 -5.52 -5.67 13.93
N VAL A 88 -6.57 -5.40 14.70
CA VAL A 88 -7.88 -4.96 14.22
C VAL A 88 -8.27 -3.74 15.05
N PRO A 89 -8.52 -2.57 14.44
CA PRO A 89 -8.96 -1.39 15.18
C PRO A 89 -10.31 -1.60 15.89
N ASP A 90 -10.37 -1.27 17.18
CA ASP A 90 -11.59 -1.32 18.00
C ASP A 90 -12.50 -0.11 17.73
N SER A 91 -13.18 -0.10 16.58
CA SER A 91 -14.15 0.94 16.22
C SER A 91 -15.54 0.31 16.01
N PRO A 92 -16.58 0.73 16.76
CA PRO A 92 -17.94 0.20 16.61
C PRO A 92 -18.63 0.64 15.30
N THR A 93 -18.20 1.76 14.70
CA THR A 93 -18.68 2.28 13.41
C THR A 93 -17.79 1.88 12.24
N GLU A 94 -16.50 1.63 12.47
CA GLU A 94 -15.53 1.18 11.46
C GLU A 94 -15.08 -0.27 11.69
N ARG A 95 -16.04 -1.10 12.11
CA ARG A 95 -15.85 -2.53 12.39
C ARG A 95 -15.00 -3.21 11.31
N TRP A 96 -13.73 -3.47 11.63
CA TRP A 96 -12.80 -4.33 10.89
C TRP A 96 -12.40 -3.84 9.49
N VAL A 97 -12.14 -2.55 9.28
CA VAL A 97 -11.69 -2.06 7.95
C VAL A 97 -10.33 -2.66 7.57
N PHE A 98 -9.42 -2.78 8.53
CA PHE A 98 -8.09 -3.36 8.36
C PHE A 98 -7.93 -4.59 9.26
N LYS A 99 -7.32 -5.63 8.72
CA LYS A 99 -6.70 -6.70 9.50
C LYS A 99 -5.22 -6.74 9.12
N MET A 100 -4.34 -6.43 10.07
CA MET A 100 -2.90 -6.51 9.85
C MET A 100 -2.35 -7.73 10.53
N THR A 101 -1.54 -8.53 9.85
CA THR A 101 -0.85 -9.70 10.43
C THR A 101 0.64 -9.62 10.14
N SER A 102 1.47 -9.56 11.17
CA SER A 102 2.93 -9.49 11.03
C SER A 102 3.57 -10.89 11.14
N TYR A 103 4.45 -11.21 10.19
CA TYR A 103 5.26 -12.44 10.20
C TYR A 103 6.71 -12.11 9.81
N GLY A 104 7.63 -12.25 10.78
CA GLY A 104 9.02 -11.87 10.59
C GLY A 104 9.16 -10.39 10.27
N ALA A 105 9.80 -10.07 9.13
CA ALA A 105 10.01 -8.69 8.67
C ALA A 105 8.90 -8.17 7.74
N SER A 106 7.82 -8.94 7.54
CA SER A 106 6.71 -8.58 6.65
C SER A 106 5.41 -8.40 7.42
N THR A 107 4.61 -7.43 6.99
CA THR A 107 3.26 -7.17 7.51
C THR A 107 2.26 -7.35 6.37
N TYR A 108 1.33 -8.27 6.56
CA TYR A 108 0.17 -8.46 5.68
C TYR A 108 -0.94 -7.52 6.14
N ILE A 109 -1.58 -6.83 5.21
CA ILE A 109 -2.71 -5.94 5.48
C ILE A 109 -3.83 -6.39 4.55
N GLU A 110 -4.88 -6.93 5.14
CA GLU A 110 -6.12 -7.31 4.47
C GLU A 110 -7.14 -6.19 4.68
N LEU A 111 -7.75 -5.74 3.60
CA LEU A 111 -8.88 -4.82 3.64
C LEU A 111 -10.17 -5.62 3.57
N ARG A 112 -11.02 -5.51 4.58
CA ARG A 112 -12.26 -6.29 4.63
C ARG A 112 -13.18 -5.93 3.47
N ASP A 113 -13.74 -6.96 2.82
CA ASP A 113 -14.68 -6.84 1.70
C ASP A 113 -14.12 -6.01 0.52
N ARG A 114 -12.79 -5.89 0.40
CA ARG A 114 -12.11 -5.22 -0.71
C ARG A 114 -11.20 -6.20 -1.46
N PRO A 115 -11.13 -6.11 -2.79
CA PRO A 115 -10.36 -7.02 -3.65
C PRO A 115 -8.84 -6.73 -3.67
N VAL A 116 -8.25 -6.40 -2.50
CA VAL A 116 -6.82 -6.09 -2.38
C VAL A 116 -6.23 -6.55 -1.06
N THR A 117 -5.09 -7.23 -1.15
CA THR A 117 -4.21 -7.57 -0.02
C THR A 117 -2.85 -6.93 -0.22
N ILE A 118 -2.32 -6.31 0.83
CA ILE A 118 -1.05 -5.58 0.78
C ILE A 118 -0.04 -6.31 1.64
N ILE A 119 1.18 -6.46 1.12
CA ILE A 119 2.31 -7.05 1.83
C ILE A 119 3.36 -5.95 1.93
N TYR A 120 3.68 -5.57 3.16
CA TYR A 120 4.61 -4.49 3.46
C TYR A 120 5.88 -5.04 4.09
N SER A 121 7.01 -4.46 3.72
CA SER A 121 8.29 -4.55 4.43
C SER A 121 9.05 -3.24 4.27
N SER A 122 10.14 -3.07 5.01
CA SER A 122 10.99 -1.88 4.87
C SER A 122 11.68 -1.77 3.49
N THR A 123 11.69 -2.83 2.68
CA THR A 123 12.40 -2.86 1.39
C THR A 123 11.47 -2.96 0.18
N ASN A 124 10.21 -3.33 0.37
CA ASN A 124 9.24 -3.41 -0.71
C ASN A 124 7.78 -3.34 -0.21
N VAL A 125 6.89 -2.96 -1.12
CA VAL A 125 5.44 -3.06 -0.98
C VAL A 125 4.90 -3.89 -2.13
N ALA A 126 4.19 -4.97 -1.83
CA ALA A 126 3.51 -5.79 -2.82
C ALA A 126 1.99 -5.73 -2.65
N LEU A 127 1.27 -5.74 -3.77
CA LEU A 127 -0.18 -5.68 -3.85
C LEU A 127 -0.69 -6.92 -4.61
N LEU A 128 -1.49 -7.71 -3.92
CA LEU A 128 -2.30 -8.76 -4.51
C LEU A 128 -3.65 -8.14 -4.85
N LEU A 129 -3.87 -7.92 -6.14
CA LEU A 129 -5.08 -7.29 -6.70
C LEU A 129 -5.92 -8.40 -7.33
N GLU A 130 -7.21 -8.48 -6.98
CA GLU A 130 -8.11 -9.46 -7.59
C GLU A 130 -8.59 -9.00 -8.97
N ASN A 131 -9.02 -9.96 -9.81
CA ASN A 131 -9.41 -9.71 -11.20
C ASN A 131 -10.61 -8.74 -11.33
N GLU A 132 -11.41 -8.58 -10.28
CA GLU A 132 -12.55 -7.65 -10.27
C GLU A 132 -12.14 -6.17 -10.40
N LEU A 133 -10.86 -5.87 -10.15
CA LEU A 133 -10.25 -4.56 -10.29
C LEU A 133 -9.69 -4.27 -11.69
N GLN A 134 -9.77 -5.23 -12.62
CA GLN A 134 -9.25 -5.07 -13.98
C GLN A 134 -9.87 -3.82 -14.66
N GLY A 135 -9.01 -2.90 -15.09
CA GLY A 135 -9.39 -1.64 -15.71
C GLY A 135 -9.96 -0.59 -14.75
N LYS A 136 -10.14 -0.88 -13.46
CA LYS A 136 -10.75 0.02 -12.46
C LYS A 136 -9.76 0.69 -11.52
N ILE A 137 -8.48 0.38 -11.66
CA ILE A 137 -7.42 0.91 -10.80
C ILE A 137 -6.49 1.82 -11.57
N ALA A 138 -5.84 2.73 -10.84
CA ALA A 138 -4.79 3.61 -11.35
C ALA A 138 -3.62 3.68 -10.35
N GLY A 139 -2.45 4.10 -10.83
CA GLY A 139 -1.21 4.23 -10.04
C GLY A 139 -0.06 3.43 -10.64
N LEU A 140 1.05 3.32 -9.90
CA LEU A 140 2.26 2.61 -10.33
C LEU A 140 2.02 1.13 -10.67
N CYS A 141 1.00 0.49 -10.12
CA CYS A 141 0.64 -0.88 -10.45
C CYS A 141 0.00 -1.03 -11.84
N GLY A 142 -0.32 0.07 -12.53
CA GLY A 142 -1.01 0.05 -13.81
C GLY A 142 -2.51 -0.21 -13.64
N HIS A 143 -3.13 -0.78 -14.67
CA HIS A 143 -4.59 -0.96 -14.75
C HIS A 143 -5.03 -2.43 -14.67
N LEU A 144 -4.11 -3.39 -14.58
CA LEU A 144 -4.41 -4.84 -14.60
C LEU A 144 -5.12 -5.27 -15.92
N ASP A 145 -4.85 -4.60 -17.03
CA ASP A 145 -5.47 -4.82 -18.34
C ASP A 145 -4.45 -5.24 -19.44
N GLY A 146 -3.19 -5.43 -19.06
CA GLY A 146 -2.09 -5.82 -19.93
C GLY A 146 -1.36 -4.65 -20.60
N THR A 147 -1.70 -3.39 -20.31
CA THR A 147 -1.15 -2.21 -20.99
C THR A 147 0.23 -1.78 -20.48
N HIS A 148 0.58 -2.05 -19.22
CA HIS A 148 1.80 -1.53 -18.58
C HIS A 148 2.91 -2.59 -18.43
N LYS A 149 3.14 -3.38 -19.50
CA LYS A 149 4.19 -4.41 -19.52
C LYS A 149 5.61 -3.85 -19.73
N THR A 150 5.71 -2.74 -20.45
CA THR A 150 7.00 -2.19 -20.90
C THR A 150 7.12 -0.69 -20.63
N THR A 151 6.11 -0.07 -20.03
CA THR A 151 6.05 1.36 -19.76
C THR A 151 5.64 1.60 -18.31
N VAL A 152 6.27 2.59 -17.68
CA VAL A 152 5.91 3.01 -16.33
C VAL A 152 4.56 3.72 -16.40
N PRO A 153 3.56 3.31 -15.58
CA PRO A 153 2.28 3.99 -15.53
C PRO A 153 2.40 5.46 -15.13
N LYS A 154 1.36 6.24 -15.39
CA LYS A 154 1.31 7.64 -14.93
C LYS A 154 1.36 7.70 -13.41
N GLU A 155 2.22 8.59 -12.90
CA GLU A 155 2.35 8.86 -11.47
C GLU A 155 1.31 9.87 -10.98
N TYR A 156 0.80 9.63 -9.79
CA TYR A 156 -0.11 10.52 -9.05
C TYR A 156 0.45 10.70 -7.65
N TYR A 157 0.44 11.93 -7.15
CA TYR A 157 1.01 12.25 -5.84
C TYR A 157 -0.06 12.73 -4.88
N LEU A 158 0.10 12.38 -3.59
CA LEU A 158 -0.72 12.94 -2.53
C LEU A 158 -0.27 14.38 -2.25
N ILE A 159 -1.10 15.36 -2.60
CA ILE A 159 -0.88 16.77 -2.24
C ILE A 159 -1.22 16.91 -0.75
N HIS A 160 -0.32 17.51 0.04
CA HIS A 160 -0.49 17.65 1.49
C HIS A 160 -1.82 18.33 1.83
N VAL A 161 -2.58 17.71 2.75
CA VAL A 161 -3.63 18.36 3.55
C VAL A 161 -3.12 18.47 4.98
#